data_AF-A0A258MSH3-F1
#
_entry.id   AF-A0A258MSH3-F1
#
_cell.length_a   1.000
_cell.length_b   1.000
_cell.length_c   1.000
_cell.angle_alpha   90.00
_cell.angle_beta   90.00
_cell.angle_gamma   90.00
#
_symmetry.space_group_name_H-M   'P 1'
#
loop_
_entity.id
_entity.type
_entity.pdbx_description
1 polymer ?
#
loop_
_entity_poly.entity_id
_entity_poly.type
_entity_poly.pdbx_seq_one_letter_code
_entity_poly.pdbx_strand_id
1 'polypeptide(L)' 'MSIDLSIEEIVAHYQMLPHPEGGYYKETYRSAEWIHQHGLPNRFEGNRYFGTAIYFLLDQGNYSAFHRIKSDET' A
#
# COMPACT_ATOMS: atom_id res chain seq x y z
N MET A 1 -23.50 -2.89 -18.12
CA MET A 1 -22.25 -3.44 -18.68
C MET A 1 -21.42 -3.87 -17.49
N SER A 2 -21.40 -5.16 -17.16
CA SER A 2 -20.38 -5.69 -16.27
C SER A 2 -19.09 -5.68 -17.07
N ILE A 3 -18.11 -4.93 -16.60
CA ILE A 3 -16.77 -4.96 -17.15
C ILE A 3 -16.10 -6.17 -16.48
N ASP A 4 -16.04 -7.30 -17.18
CA ASP A 4 -15.20 -8.43 -16.78
C ASP A 4 -13.77 -8.11 -17.23
N LEU A 5 -13.03 -7.38 -16.39
CA LEU A 5 -11.58 -7.23 -16.56
C LEU A 5 -10.89 -8.44 -15.94
N SER A 6 -9.88 -8.96 -16.65
CA SER A 6 -8.96 -9.94 -16.07
C SER A 6 -8.08 -9.29 -15.00
N ILE A 7 -7.52 -10.11 -14.11
CA ILE A 7 -6.56 -9.63 -13.10
C ILE A 7 -5.35 -8.98 -13.76
N GLU A 8 -4.85 -9.56 -14.84
CA GLU A 8 -3.73 -9.04 -15.62
C GLU A 8 -4.05 -7.69 -16.24
N GLU A 9 -5.28 -7.49 -16.72
CA GLU A 9 -5.73 -6.21 -17.27
C GLU A 9 -5.80 -5.13 -16.18
N ILE A 10 -6.29 -5.46 -14.98
CA ILE A 10 -6.31 -4.53 -13.83
C ILE A 10 -4.88 -4.15 -13.42
N VAL A 11 -4.00 -5.15 -13.24
CA VAL A 11 -2.60 -4.95 -12.85
C VAL A 11 -1.87 -4.08 -13.89
N ALA A 12 -2.08 -4.35 -15.18
CA ALA A 12 -1.48 -3.57 -16.26
C ALA A 12 -2.02 -2.13 -16.30
N HIS A 13 -3.35 -1.97 -16.20
CA HIS A 13 -4.00 -0.66 -16.27
C HIS A 13 -3.53 0.28 -15.15
N TYR A 14 -3.46 -0.22 -13.91
CA TYR A 14 -3.02 0.55 -12.76
C TYR A 14 -1.50 0.49 -12.53
N GLN A 15 -0.74 -0.17 -13.41
CA GLN A 15 0.70 -0.31 -13.32
C GLN A 15 1.16 -0.84 -11.95
N MET A 16 0.46 -1.86 -11.46
CA MET A 16 0.71 -2.45 -10.16
C MET A 16 1.94 -3.35 -10.19
N LEU A 17 2.60 -3.48 -9.04
CA LEU A 17 3.78 -4.31 -8.84
C LEU A 17 3.46 -5.42 -7.82
N PRO A 18 4.17 -6.56 -7.85
CA PRO A 18 4.04 -7.55 -6.78
C PRO A 18 4.34 -6.94 -5.41
N HIS A 19 3.45 -7.17 -4.43
CA HIS A 19 3.68 -6.73 -3.05
C HIS A 19 4.57 -7.76 -2.33
N PRO A 20 5.53 -7.34 -1.47
CA PRO A 20 6.42 -8.26 -0.77
C PRO A 20 5.70 -9.33 0.08
N GLU A 21 4.48 -9.02 0.52
CA GLU A 21 3.67 -9.90 1.35
C GLU A 21 2.69 -10.75 0.53
N GLY A 22 2.60 -10.55 -0.78
CA GLY A 22 1.69 -11.23 -1.70
C GLY A 22 0.58 -10.33 -2.25
N GLY A 23 0.04 -10.72 -3.41
CA GLY A 23 -0.82 -9.86 -4.22
C GLY A 23 -0.04 -8.77 -4.97
N TYR A 24 -0.75 -7.73 -5.39
CA TYR A 24 -0.21 -6.60 -6.15
C TYR A 24 -0.53 -5.29 -5.45
N TYR A 25 0.34 -4.29 -5.60
CA TYR A 25 0.11 -2.95 -5.06
C TYR A 25 0.62 -1.85 -5.98
N LYS A 26 0.11 -0.64 -5.75
CA LYS A 26 0.64 0.60 -6.34
C LYS A 26 0.42 1.75 -5.37
N GLU A 27 1.48 2.45 -4.97
CA GLU A 27 1.32 3.74 -4.27
C GLU A 27 0.70 4.77 -5.22
N THR A 28 -0.42 5.35 -4.80
CA THR A 28 -1.20 6.35 -5.56
C THR A 28 -1.11 7.73 -4.92
N TYR A 29 -0.78 7.79 -3.64
CA TYR A 29 -0.66 9.04 -2.90
C TYR A 29 0.41 8.93 -1.81
N ARG A 30 1.14 10.04 -1.65
CA ARG A 30 2.02 10.33 -0.53
C ARG A 30 1.89 11.80 -0.21
N SER A 31 1.65 12.13 1.06
CA SER A 31 1.59 13.52 1.50
C SER A 31 2.88 14.26 1.12
N ALA A 32 2.77 15.52 0.72
CA ALA A 32 3.93 16.38 0.52
C ALA A 32 4.62 16.72 1.85
N GLU A 33 3.86 16.70 2.94
CA GLU A 33 4.30 17.07 4.28
C GLU A 33 4.60 15.84 5.13
N TRP A 34 5.53 16.02 6.07
CA TRP A 34 5.94 15.00 7.04
C TRP A 34 6.09 15.57 8.44
N ILE A 35 5.92 14.70 9.43
CA ILE A 35 6.22 14.93 10.83
C ILE A 35 7.69 14.56 11.04
N HIS A 36 8.46 15.49 11.59
CA HIS A 36 9.84 15.21 11.98
C HIS A 36 9.91 14.21 13.13
N GLN A 37 10.99 13.41 13.20
CA GLN A 37 11.19 12.40 14.26
C GLN A 37 10.96 12.95 15.68
N HIS A 38 11.39 14.18 15.97
CA HIS A 38 11.23 14.78 17.29
C HIS A 38 9.77 15.04 17.69
N GLY A 39 8.86 15.12 16.72
CA GLY A 39 7.42 15.27 16.93
C GLY A 39 6.64 13.96 16.91
N LEU A 40 7.33 12.81 16.76
CA LEU A 40 6.72 11.49 16.70
C LEU A 40 6.90 10.72 18.01
N PRO A 41 5.97 9.82 18.36
CA PRO A 41 6.16 8.89 19.48
C PRO A 41 7.40 7.99 19.29
N ASN A 42 8.03 7.60 20.40
CA ASN A 42 9.26 6.78 20.42
C ASN A 42 9.19 5.44 19.66
N ARG A 43 7.98 4.95 19.33
CA ARG A 43 7.83 3.75 18.51
C ARG A 43 8.34 3.95 17.08
N PHE A 44 8.41 5.18 16.58
CA PHE A 44 8.85 5.48 15.22
C PHE A 44 10.35 5.78 15.14
N GLU A 45 10.94 5.48 13.98
CA GLU A 45 12.33 5.74 13.64
C GLU A 45 12.39 6.56 12.35
N GLY A 46 12.89 7.79 12.42
CA GLY A 46 12.90 8.76 11.33
C GLY A 46 11.57 9.50 11.10
N ASN A 47 11.59 10.50 10.22
CA ASN A 47 10.39 11.29 9.86
C ASN A 47 9.28 10.40 9.27
N ARG A 48 8.03 10.86 9.32
CA ARG A 48 6.87 10.16 8.73
C ARG A 48 6.00 11.12 7.94
N TYR A 49 5.63 10.73 6.72
CA TYR A 49 4.62 11.44 5.95
C TYR A 49 3.27 11.44 6.68
N PHE A 50 2.46 12.48 6.48
CA PHE A 50 1.14 12.55 7.11
C PHE A 50 0.22 11.39 6.71
N GLY A 51 0.41 10.85 5.51
CA GLY A 51 -0.27 9.65 5.04
C GLY A 51 0.24 9.20 3.68
N THR A 52 -0.04 7.95 3.38
CA THR A 52 0.16 7.31 2.06
C THR A 52 -1.11 6.55 1.72
N ALA A 53 -1.39 6.36 0.44
CA ALA A 53 -2.46 5.47 -0.01
C ALA A 53 -1.95 4.60 -1.15
N ILE A 54 -2.45 3.37 -1.19
CA ILE A 54 -2.13 2.40 -2.23
C ILE A 54 -3.43 1.86 -2.85
N TYR A 55 -3.34 1.42 -4.10
CA TYR A 55 -4.18 0.31 -4.53
C TYR A 55 -3.55 -0.99 -4.05
N PHE A 56 -4.38 -1.91 -3.56
CA PHE A 56 -4.01 -3.27 -3.24
C PHE A 56 -4.99 -4.23 -3.90
N LEU A 57 -4.46 -5.26 -4.56
CA LEU A 57 -5.23 -6.28 -5.27
C LEU A 57 -4.76 -7.66 -4.83
N LEU A 58 -5.71 -8.48 -4.39
CA LEU A 58 -5.48 -9.87 -4.02
C LEU A 58 -6.35 -10.76 -4.89
N ASP A 59 -5.71 -11.56 -5.75
CA ASP A 59 -6.35 -12.51 -6.65
C ASP A 59 -6.43 -13.92 -6.03
N GLN A 60 -7.16 -14.80 -6.71
CA GLN A 60 -7.31 -16.18 -6.27
C GLN A 60 -5.97 -16.92 -6.34
N GLY A 61 -5.56 -17.50 -5.21
CA GLY A 61 -4.30 -18.26 -5.11
C GLY A 61 -3.16 -17.48 -4.46
N ASN A 62 -3.29 -16.16 -4.31
CA ASN A 62 -2.42 -15.37 -3.48
C ASN A 62 -2.99 -15.20 -2.06
N TYR A 63 -2.12 -14.82 -1.13
CA TYR A 63 -2.48 -14.38 0.21
C TYR A 63 -1.60 -13.20 0.60
N SER A 64 -2.07 -12.36 1.52
CA SER A 64 -1.22 -11.37 2.18
C SER A 64 -0.63 -12.01 3.42
N ALA A 65 0.69 -12.18 3.46
CA ALA A 65 1.38 -12.72 4.62
C ALA A 65 1.17 -11.83 5.85
N PHE A 66 1.14 -12.46 7.03
CA PHE A 66 1.04 -11.73 8.29
C PHE A 66 2.23 -10.79 8.47
N HIS A 67 1.92 -9.53 8.73
CA HIS A 67 2.90 -8.49 8.98
C HIS A 67 2.38 -7.53 10.06
N ARG A 68 3.24 -6.61 10.49
CA ARG A 68 2.89 -5.62 11.51
C ARG A 68 3.55 -4.28 11.22
N ILE A 69 2.76 -3.23 11.31
CA ILE A 69 3.18 -1.84 11.16
C ILE A 69 3.04 -1.07 12.48
N LYS A 70 3.62 0.14 12.54
CA LYS A 70 3.66 1.02 13.74
C LYS A 70 2.58 2.12 13.74
N SER A 71 1.82 2.20 12.64
CA SER A 71 0.69 3.11 12.43
C SER A 71 -0.56 2.28 12.17
N ASP A 72 -1.72 2.89 12.35
CA ASP A 72 -2.97 2.30 11.85
C ASP A 72 -2.98 2.34 10.32
N GLU A 73 -3.63 1.37 9.69
CA GLU A 73 -3.88 1.29 8.25
C GLU A 73 -5.38 1.20 8.02
N THR A 74 -5.87 1.87 6.97
CA THR A 74 -7.29 1.98 6.63
C THR A 74 -7.49 1.65 5.16
#